data_AF-W6Z331-F1
#
_entry.id   AF-W6Z331-F1
#
_cell.length_a   1.000
_cell.length_b   1.000
_cell.length_c   1.000
_cell.angle_alpha   90.00
_cell.angle_beta   90.00
_cell.angle_gamma   90.00
#
_symmetry.space_group_name_H-M   'P 1'
#
loop_
_entity.id
_entity.type
_entity.pdbx_description
1 polymer ?
#
loop_
_entity_poly.entity_id
_entity_poly.type
_entity_poly.pdbx_seq_one_letter_code
_entity_poly.pdbx_strand_id
1 'polypeptide(L)'
;MGKQLDPAADKFSPTASQRNNETLQEKNASTYLEARLQNLEERHTGLQEDVVGLKELCHILSSTVDKLNKRDLPVHSGPLRTVSDIEASLQDAKHFSMELERLKEEVHGSMNNGSDGTAKKSIPPHLRKSKVASSISDSPEQIQATIALVDSQAKQQLMPAPTPPASPKITARGESESWKPHYITTLAPFAGNIPCADVTFHPNFLANHLGGIPWSPGLRFVKGKGPCILRNRIYYQLDLENEPYLPQAPGMHGAKLTAFFNKAPEEEFGGLFDADSNSYESVPMFVLVNKRYVYYGNYSQTRWSDKLDHDTMATKVPEHVKNFWAEELASPTREEWVTEELKKHFFRRPEYSGRLFSTPDDATTINSVEDAKLTEKMVRDVRKYVDELRQWDREASMKTALIKKQSILDAFNASDMDETPALRLWWEYLECVDWRKDFYDLLVTLQKREGQKYA
;
A
#
# COMPACT_ATOMS: atom_id res chain seq x y z
N MET A 1 44.07 0.60 -63.27
CA MET A 1 43.74 0.76 -61.83
C MET A 1 43.28 2.18 -61.62
N GLY A 2 42.02 2.37 -61.19
CA GLY A 2 41.46 3.68 -60.86
C GLY A 2 40.08 3.45 -60.26
N LYS A 3 40.01 3.39 -58.93
CA LYS A 3 38.77 3.13 -58.18
C LYS A 3 37.92 4.39 -58.13
N GLN A 4 36.65 4.22 -58.50
CA GLN A 4 35.58 5.20 -58.42
C GLN A 4 35.05 5.22 -56.98
N LEU A 5 35.01 6.41 -56.35
CA LEU A 5 34.47 6.62 -55.00
C LEU A 5 33.14 7.38 -55.10
N ASP A 6 32.17 6.92 -54.31
CA ASP A 6 30.79 7.39 -54.20
C ASP A 6 30.69 8.77 -53.52
N PRO A 7 29.81 9.69 -53.97
CA PRO A 7 29.56 10.97 -53.33
C PRO A 7 28.22 10.92 -52.55
N ALA A 8 28.26 10.50 -51.28
CA ALA A 8 27.11 10.62 -50.38
C ALA A 8 27.55 10.68 -48.91
N ALA A 9 28.19 11.79 -48.52
CA ALA A 9 28.44 12.10 -47.12
C ALA A 9 28.45 13.62 -46.94
N ASP A 10 27.25 14.21 -46.87
CA ASP A 10 27.07 15.52 -46.24
C ASP A 10 25.58 15.74 -45.95
N LYS A 11 25.24 15.72 -44.65
CA LYS A 11 24.14 16.45 -43.97
C LYS A 11 23.73 15.71 -42.71
N PHE A 12 24.31 16.07 -41.57
CA PHE A 12 23.60 16.04 -40.28
C PHE A 12 24.20 17.10 -39.36
N SER A 13 23.50 18.22 -39.21
CA SER A 13 23.74 19.22 -38.15
C SER A 13 22.79 18.91 -36.98
N PRO A 14 23.25 18.86 -35.72
CA PRO A 14 22.36 18.69 -34.57
C PRO A 14 21.83 20.04 -34.06
N THR A 15 20.52 20.06 -33.82
CA THR A 15 19.71 21.18 -33.34
C THR A 15 19.94 21.44 -31.86
N ALA A 16 20.14 22.71 -31.49
CA ALA A 16 20.26 23.17 -30.12
C ALA A 16 18.89 23.17 -29.41
N SER A 17 18.61 22.14 -28.59
CA SER A 17 17.47 22.17 -27.65
C SER A 17 17.58 21.09 -26.58
N GLN A 18 18.60 21.15 -25.69
CA GLN A 18 18.67 20.22 -24.56
C GLN A 18 19.59 20.69 -23.41
N ARG A 19 19.44 21.93 -22.93
CA ARG A 19 20.33 22.50 -21.88
C ARG A 19 19.69 22.75 -20.51
N ASN A 20 18.44 22.32 -20.27
CA ASN A 20 17.67 22.73 -19.07
C ASN A 20 17.35 21.62 -18.05
N ASN A 21 17.88 20.39 -18.18
CA ASN A 21 17.40 19.24 -17.38
C ASN A 21 18.37 18.69 -16.32
N GLU A 22 19.58 19.23 -16.16
CA GLU A 22 20.60 18.64 -15.27
C GLU A 22 20.50 19.08 -13.80
N THR A 23 19.90 20.23 -13.48
CA THR A 23 19.76 20.72 -12.09
C THR A 23 18.68 20.01 -11.26
N LEU A 24 17.91 19.09 -11.86
CA LEU A 24 16.85 18.32 -11.18
C LEU A 24 17.29 16.91 -10.74
N GLN A 25 18.46 16.43 -11.15
CA GLN A 25 18.84 15.03 -10.97
C GLN A 25 19.63 14.75 -9.68
N GLU A 26 20.38 15.73 -9.14
CA GLU A 26 21.09 15.58 -7.86
C GLU A 26 20.15 15.57 -6.64
N LYS A 27 19.01 16.27 -6.71
CA LYS A 27 18.03 16.29 -5.62
C LYS A 27 17.37 14.93 -5.37
N ASN A 28 17.30 14.07 -6.38
CA ASN A 28 16.54 12.81 -6.30
C ASN A 28 17.36 11.62 -5.77
N ALA A 29 18.69 11.70 -5.80
CA ALA A 29 19.56 10.67 -5.23
C ALA A 29 19.64 10.77 -3.70
N SER A 30 19.59 12.00 -3.15
CA SER A 30 19.55 12.26 -1.69
C SER A 30 18.29 11.66 -1.08
N THR A 31 17.13 11.88 -1.70
CA THR A 31 15.83 11.45 -1.17
C THR A 31 15.70 9.93 -1.08
N TYR A 32 16.29 9.20 -2.03
CA TYR A 32 16.28 7.73 -2.00
C TYR A 32 17.16 7.16 -0.89
N LEU A 33 18.34 7.74 -0.67
CA LEU A 33 19.23 7.32 0.41
C LEU A 33 18.62 7.66 1.78
N GLU A 34 18.01 8.83 1.92
CA GLU A 34 17.29 9.23 3.13
C GLU A 34 16.13 8.27 3.44
N ALA A 35 15.28 7.93 2.46
CA ALA A 35 14.19 6.98 2.67
C ALA A 35 14.68 5.57 3.06
N ARG A 36 15.81 5.13 2.48
CA ARG A 36 16.42 3.84 2.82
C ARG A 36 17.03 3.85 4.22
N LEU A 37 17.63 4.96 4.62
CA LEU A 37 18.23 5.14 5.96
C LEU A 37 17.12 5.19 7.02
N GLN A 38 16.02 5.89 6.75
CA GLN A 38 14.83 5.90 7.59
C GLN A 38 14.21 4.51 7.75
N ASN A 39 14.06 3.74 6.66
CA ASN A 39 13.54 2.37 6.74
C ASN A 39 14.44 1.43 7.55
N LEU A 40 15.77 1.61 7.43
CA LEU A 40 16.75 0.89 8.24
C LEU A 40 16.67 1.26 9.72
N GLU A 41 16.45 2.54 10.03
CA GLU A 41 16.29 3.03 11.38
C GLU A 41 15.00 2.49 12.02
N GLU A 42 13.86 2.55 11.31
CA GLU A 42 12.59 1.96 11.77
C GLU A 42 12.72 0.46 12.04
N ARG A 43 13.41 -0.28 11.17
CA ARG A 43 13.69 -1.72 11.37
C ARG A 43 14.59 -1.97 12.58
N HIS A 44 15.58 -1.12 12.81
CA HIS A 44 16.46 -1.24 13.96
C HIS A 44 15.72 -0.96 15.27
N THR A 45 14.83 0.04 15.30
CA THR A 45 13.98 0.32 16.46
C THR A 45 13.04 -0.85 16.76
N GLY A 46 12.38 -1.41 15.75
CA GLY A 46 11.53 -2.60 15.93
C GLY A 46 12.32 -3.80 16.49
N LEU A 47 13.53 -4.03 15.98
CA LEU A 47 14.40 -5.10 16.50
C LEU A 47 14.83 -4.86 17.96
N GLN A 48 15.06 -3.60 18.36
CA GLN A 48 15.35 -3.26 19.75
C GLN A 48 14.17 -3.52 20.67
N GLU A 49 12.95 -3.20 20.25
CA GLU A 49 11.73 -3.50 20.99
C GLU A 49 11.54 -5.01 21.19
N ASP A 50 11.76 -5.81 20.14
CA ASP A 50 11.72 -7.27 20.21
C ASP A 50 12.76 -7.82 21.20
N VAL A 51 13.99 -7.28 21.19
CA VAL A 51 15.05 -7.66 22.14
C VAL A 51 14.68 -7.30 23.57
N VAL A 52 14.01 -6.16 23.81
CA VAL A 52 13.51 -5.79 25.14
C VAL A 52 12.41 -6.74 25.60
N GLY A 53 11.41 -7.02 24.75
CA GLY A 53 10.34 -7.96 25.07
C GLY A 53 10.85 -9.36 25.38
N LEU A 54 11.85 -9.82 24.63
CA LEU A 54 12.49 -11.11 24.88
C LEU A 54 13.25 -11.14 26.21
N LYS A 55 13.95 -10.05 26.58
CA LYS A 55 14.61 -9.93 27.90
C LYS A 55 13.61 -9.97 29.05
N GLU A 56 12.46 -9.30 28.91
CA GLU A 56 11.39 -9.35 29.91
C GLU A 56 10.84 -10.76 30.08
N LEU A 57 10.58 -11.48 28.98
CA LEU A 57 10.15 -12.87 29.01
C LEU A 57 11.18 -13.78 29.69
N CYS A 58 12.48 -13.61 29.38
CA CYS A 58 13.55 -14.33 30.07
C CYS A 58 13.54 -14.06 31.57
N HIS A 59 13.37 -12.80 31.99
CA HIS A 59 13.29 -12.44 33.42
C HIS A 59 12.08 -13.06 34.11
N ILE A 60 10.91 -13.06 33.47
CA ILE A 60 9.69 -13.70 33.98
C ILE A 60 9.92 -15.20 34.15
N LEU A 61 10.54 -15.84 33.15
CA LEU A 61 10.86 -17.27 33.19
C LEU A 61 11.84 -17.60 34.32
N SER A 62 12.96 -16.87 34.43
CA SER A 62 13.93 -17.03 35.51
C SER A 62 13.29 -16.84 36.89
N SER A 63 12.47 -15.80 37.07
CA SER A 63 11.75 -15.57 38.34
C SER A 63 10.80 -16.71 38.67
N THR A 64 10.15 -17.29 37.67
CA THR A 64 9.23 -18.43 37.85
C THR A 64 9.99 -19.69 38.25
N VAL A 65 11.13 -19.96 37.61
CA VAL A 65 12.02 -21.08 37.97
C VAL A 65 12.57 -20.92 39.38
N ASP A 66 12.99 -19.72 39.78
CA ASP A 66 13.47 -19.45 41.15
C ASP A 66 12.37 -19.65 42.20
N LYS A 67 11.13 -19.26 41.89
CA LYS A 67 9.97 -19.52 42.75
C LYS A 67 9.65 -21.00 42.87
N LEU A 68 9.83 -21.78 41.80
CA LEU A 68 9.67 -23.24 41.82
C LEU A 68 10.78 -23.95 42.61
N ASN A 69 12.02 -23.44 42.55
CA ASN A 69 13.16 -23.99 43.29
C ASN A 69 13.11 -23.69 44.79
N LYS A 70 12.51 -22.58 45.19
CA LYS A 70 12.23 -22.27 46.60
C LYS A 70 11.03 -23.11 47.06
N ARG A 71 11.32 -24.29 47.59
CA ARG A 71 10.41 -25.39 48.00
C ARG A 71 9.27 -25.06 49.01
N ASP A 72 8.89 -23.80 49.21
CA ASP A 72 7.89 -23.39 50.21
C ASP A 72 6.51 -23.05 49.62
N LEU A 73 6.11 -23.69 48.52
CA LEU A 73 4.74 -23.56 48.01
C LEU A 73 3.80 -24.52 48.78
N PRO A 74 2.76 -24.02 49.47
CA PRO A 74 1.80 -24.88 50.16
C PRO A 74 1.09 -25.77 49.15
N VAL A 75 1.12 -27.07 49.41
CA VAL A 75 0.53 -28.13 48.59
C VAL A 75 -0.98 -27.92 48.51
N HIS A 76 -1.45 -27.27 47.45
CA HIS A 76 -2.86 -27.32 47.06
C HIS A 76 -3.01 -28.28 45.89
N SER A 77 -3.63 -29.41 46.19
CA SER A 77 -3.79 -30.61 45.37
C SER A 77 -4.77 -30.38 44.23
N GLY A 78 -4.27 -29.83 43.12
CA GLY A 78 -4.81 -30.08 41.77
C GLY A 78 -4.21 -31.36 41.16
N PRO A 79 -4.79 -31.89 40.07
CA PRO A 79 -4.32 -33.13 39.43
C PRO A 79 -2.84 -33.02 39.10
N LEU A 80 -2.02 -33.90 39.69
CA LEU A 80 -0.57 -33.85 39.61
C LEU A 80 -0.11 -33.87 38.15
N ARG A 81 0.50 -32.77 37.69
CA ARG A 81 1.52 -32.83 36.63
C ARG A 81 2.63 -33.73 37.16
N THR A 82 2.94 -34.76 36.41
CA THR A 82 3.93 -35.74 36.83
C THR A 82 5.30 -35.08 36.90
N VAL A 83 6.20 -35.60 37.74
CA VAL A 83 7.61 -35.14 37.80
C VAL A 83 8.25 -35.14 36.40
N SER A 84 7.79 -36.05 35.53
CA SER A 84 8.17 -36.13 34.13
C SER A 84 7.81 -34.89 33.30
N ASP A 85 6.68 -34.23 33.57
CA ASP A 85 6.24 -33.05 32.81
C ASP A 85 7.07 -31.80 33.15
N ILE A 86 7.52 -31.71 34.40
CA ILE A 86 8.40 -30.63 34.87
C ILE A 86 9.80 -30.81 34.29
N GLU A 87 10.30 -32.05 34.25
CA GLU A 87 11.60 -32.37 33.68
C GLU A 87 11.63 -32.15 32.17
N ALA A 88 10.57 -32.52 31.45
CA ALA A 88 10.41 -32.19 30.03
C ALA A 88 10.41 -30.67 29.79
N SER A 89 9.62 -29.91 30.56
CA SER A 89 9.58 -28.44 30.43
C SER A 89 10.92 -27.78 30.74
N LEU A 90 11.71 -28.34 31.66
CA LEU A 90 13.05 -27.85 31.96
C LEU A 90 14.05 -28.13 30.81
N GLN A 91 13.92 -29.28 30.14
CA GLN A 91 14.74 -29.61 28.97
C GLN A 91 14.38 -28.72 27.78
N ASP A 92 13.09 -28.45 27.56
CA ASP A 92 12.63 -27.53 26.50
C ASP A 92 13.15 -26.11 26.72
N ALA A 93 13.13 -25.62 27.97
CA ALA A 93 13.68 -24.31 28.32
C ALA A 93 15.20 -24.22 28.08
N LYS A 94 15.94 -25.30 28.38
CA LYS A 94 17.39 -25.38 28.08
C LYS A 94 17.65 -25.40 26.57
N HIS A 95 16.85 -26.14 25.81
CA HIS A 95 16.94 -26.18 24.35
C HIS A 95 16.71 -24.80 23.74
N PHE A 96 15.64 -24.12 24.16
CA PHE A 96 15.33 -22.76 23.72
C PHE A 96 16.45 -21.76 24.04
N SER A 97 17.04 -21.85 25.24
CA SER A 97 18.19 -21.00 25.61
C SER A 97 19.41 -21.23 24.72
N MET A 98 19.68 -22.47 24.29
CA MET A 98 20.79 -22.77 23.37
C MET A 98 20.52 -22.26 21.96
N GLU A 99 19.28 -22.39 21.45
CA GLU A 99 18.89 -21.81 20.16
C GLU A 99 19.02 -20.29 20.16
N LEU A 100 18.68 -19.63 21.27
CA LEU A 100 18.79 -18.19 21.39
C LEU A 100 20.24 -17.69 21.33
N GLU A 101 21.16 -18.36 22.03
CA GLU A 101 22.58 -18.03 21.96
C GLU A 101 23.16 -18.33 20.56
N ARG A 102 22.73 -19.42 19.91
CA ARG A 102 23.10 -19.71 18.52
C ARG A 102 22.62 -18.61 17.55
N LEU A 103 21.39 -18.14 17.70
CA LEU A 103 20.82 -17.07 16.87
C LEU A 103 21.57 -15.75 17.07
N LYS A 104 21.92 -15.45 18.32
CA LYS A 104 22.74 -14.29 18.69
C LYS A 104 24.13 -14.37 18.05
N GLU A 105 24.78 -15.52 18.05
CA GLU A 105 26.05 -15.74 17.35
C GLU A 105 25.91 -15.62 15.83
N GLU A 106 24.81 -16.11 15.24
CA GLU A 106 24.53 -16.01 13.81
C GLU A 106 24.36 -14.54 13.36
N VAL A 107 23.67 -13.73 14.16
CA VAL A 107 23.51 -12.28 13.92
C VAL A 107 24.85 -11.55 14.03
N HIS A 108 25.69 -11.89 15.01
CA HIS A 108 27.02 -11.27 15.16
C HIS A 108 28.03 -11.77 14.11
N GLY A 109 27.91 -13.02 13.66
CA GLY A 109 28.77 -13.63 12.64
C GLY A 109 28.45 -13.17 11.22
N SER A 110 27.19 -12.80 10.94
CA SER A 110 26.76 -12.32 9.61
C SER A 110 27.40 -10.98 9.21
N MET A 111 27.94 -10.20 10.15
CA MET A 111 28.64 -8.94 9.84
C MET A 111 30.07 -9.10 9.29
N ASN A 112 30.65 -10.31 9.29
CA ASN A 112 32.07 -10.49 8.93
C ASN A 112 32.36 -11.35 7.67
N ASN A 113 31.35 -11.94 7.02
CA ASN A 113 31.57 -12.71 5.79
C ASN A 113 30.95 -12.02 4.57
N GLY A 114 31.74 -11.13 3.96
CA GLY A 114 31.55 -10.79 2.56
C GLY A 114 32.20 -11.82 1.65
N SER A 115 31.44 -12.40 0.72
CA SER A 115 31.83 -12.66 -0.68
C SER A 115 30.90 -13.68 -1.36
N ASP A 116 30.45 -13.31 -2.55
CA ASP A 116 29.97 -14.14 -3.67
C ASP A 116 28.67 -14.96 -3.53
N GLY A 117 27.59 -14.35 -4.02
CA GLY A 117 26.40 -15.02 -4.52
C GLY A 117 25.63 -14.10 -5.46
N THR A 118 25.84 -14.25 -6.78
CA THR A 118 25.17 -13.49 -7.84
C THR A 118 23.70 -13.90 -7.98
N ALA A 119 22.86 -13.43 -7.06
CA ALA A 119 21.42 -13.33 -7.28
C ALA A 119 21.12 -12.03 -8.03
N LYS A 120 20.61 -12.13 -9.25
CA LYS A 120 20.12 -10.97 -10.02
C LYS A 120 18.86 -10.44 -9.34
N LYS A 121 19.05 -9.48 -8.42
CA LYS A 121 17.96 -8.66 -7.87
C LYS A 121 17.31 -7.92 -9.03
N SER A 122 16.03 -8.19 -9.28
CA SER A 122 15.25 -7.44 -10.25
C SER A 122 15.10 -6.01 -9.72
N ILE A 123 15.46 -5.08 -10.59
CA ILE A 123 15.42 -3.66 -10.32
C ILE A 123 14.04 -3.15 -10.79
N PRO A 124 13.26 -2.47 -9.95
CA PRO A 124 11.97 -1.92 -10.34
C PRO A 124 12.13 -0.85 -11.44
N PRO A 125 11.07 -0.50 -12.20
CA PRO A 125 11.16 0.25 -13.46
C PRO A 125 11.91 1.60 -13.39
N HIS A 126 12.01 2.20 -12.20
CA HIS A 126 12.64 3.50 -11.96
C HIS A 126 14.19 3.51 -11.97
N LEU A 127 14.86 2.39 -12.27
CA LEU A 127 16.33 2.27 -12.09
C LEU A 127 17.09 1.64 -13.28
N ARG A 128 16.49 1.56 -14.49
CA ARG A 128 17.20 1.06 -15.70
C ARG A 128 17.70 2.21 -16.58
N LYS A 129 18.99 2.58 -16.52
CA LYS A 129 19.62 3.41 -17.58
C LYS A 129 21.05 2.98 -17.93
N SER A 130 21.34 3.16 -19.22
CA SER A 130 22.52 2.77 -20.00
C SER A 130 23.76 3.62 -19.74
N LYS A 131 24.93 2.97 -19.84
CA LYS A 131 26.28 3.43 -19.48
C LYS A 131 27.01 4.06 -20.69
N VAL A 132 27.42 5.33 -20.61
CA VAL A 132 28.51 5.96 -21.42
C VAL A 132 29.19 7.05 -20.58
N ALA A 133 30.49 7.27 -20.81
CA ALA A 133 31.48 7.84 -19.89
C ALA A 133 31.87 9.33 -20.11
N SER A 134 32.27 9.96 -18.99
CA SER A 134 33.33 10.97 -18.74
C SER A 134 33.29 12.38 -19.39
N SER A 135 33.27 13.44 -18.56
CA SER A 135 34.44 14.28 -18.17
C SER A 135 34.11 15.78 -17.89
N ILE A 136 34.37 16.19 -16.64
CA ILE A 136 34.96 17.44 -16.07
C ILE A 136 34.73 18.81 -16.76
N SER A 137 34.12 19.79 -16.04
CA SER A 137 34.77 21.03 -15.51
C SER A 137 33.80 22.09 -14.94
N ASP A 138 34.34 22.95 -14.06
CA ASP A 138 33.71 23.77 -13.01
C ASP A 138 33.12 25.15 -13.39
N SER A 139 32.12 25.61 -12.60
CA SER A 139 31.99 26.95 -11.93
C SER A 139 30.57 27.56 -11.98
N PRO A 140 30.02 28.12 -10.87
CA PRO A 140 28.69 28.76 -10.86
C PRO A 140 28.74 30.29 -10.76
N GLU A 141 27.90 30.98 -11.56
CA GLU A 141 27.52 32.38 -11.34
C GLU A 141 26.05 32.49 -10.91
N GLN A 142 25.86 33.41 -9.97
CA GLN A 142 24.74 33.61 -9.09
C GLN A 142 23.92 34.80 -9.58
N ILE A 143 22.59 34.67 -9.76
CA ILE A 143 21.71 35.83 -9.98
C ILE A 143 20.50 35.74 -9.05
N GLN A 144 20.42 36.73 -8.15
CA GLN A 144 19.29 37.08 -7.31
C GLN A 144 18.22 37.80 -8.15
N ALA A 145 16.94 37.50 -7.90
CA ALA A 145 15.82 38.27 -8.41
C ALA A 145 15.00 38.87 -7.25
N THR A 146 14.89 40.20 -7.29
CA THR A 146 14.17 41.08 -6.38
C THR A 146 12.67 41.08 -6.70
N ILE A 147 11.82 40.92 -5.69
CA ILE A 147 10.36 41.06 -5.81
C ILE A 147 9.99 42.52 -5.55
N ALA A 148 9.34 43.17 -6.52
CA ALA A 148 8.70 44.47 -6.36
C ALA A 148 7.18 44.29 -6.29
N LEU A 149 6.63 44.79 -5.18
CA LEU A 149 5.23 44.92 -4.82
C LEU A 149 4.61 46.09 -5.60
N VAL A 150 3.47 45.90 -6.28
CA VAL A 150 2.62 47.00 -6.74
C VAL A 150 1.17 46.69 -6.38
N ASP A 151 0.65 47.56 -5.53
CA ASP A 151 -0.72 47.71 -5.07
C ASP A 151 -1.50 48.57 -6.09
N SER A 152 -2.74 48.21 -6.42
CA SER A 152 -3.63 49.05 -7.22
C SER A 152 -5.10 48.65 -7.04
N GLN A 153 -5.78 49.41 -6.18
CA GLN A 153 -7.23 49.55 -6.14
C GLN A 153 -7.75 50.32 -7.36
N ALA A 154 -8.82 49.85 -8.01
CA ALA A 154 -9.72 50.73 -8.79
C ALA A 154 -11.13 50.14 -8.96
N LYS A 155 -12.09 50.83 -8.30
CA LYS A 155 -13.47 51.17 -8.69
C LYS A 155 -14.31 50.19 -9.52
N GLN A 156 -15.37 49.71 -8.87
CA GLN A 156 -16.57 49.13 -9.47
C GLN A 156 -17.39 50.18 -10.26
N GLN A 157 -17.76 49.84 -11.49
CA GLN A 157 -18.83 50.47 -12.27
C GLN A 157 -19.94 49.45 -12.49
N LEU A 158 -21.17 49.79 -12.10
CA LEU A 158 -22.38 48.99 -12.39
C LEU A 158 -22.66 49.01 -13.90
N MET A 159 -22.80 47.83 -14.49
CA MET A 159 -23.39 47.63 -15.83
C MET A 159 -24.78 46.97 -15.73
N PRO A 160 -25.68 47.19 -16.70
CA PRO A 160 -27.03 46.62 -16.70
C PRO A 160 -27.01 45.12 -17.02
N ALA A 161 -27.96 44.39 -16.42
CA ALA A 161 -28.11 42.95 -16.51
C ALA A 161 -28.33 42.45 -17.96
N PRO A 162 -27.61 41.41 -18.42
CA PRO A 162 -27.92 40.73 -19.67
C PRO A 162 -29.03 39.68 -19.45
N THR A 163 -30.03 39.72 -20.33
CA THR A 163 -31.12 38.74 -20.45
C THR A 163 -30.55 37.33 -20.71
N PRO A 164 -31.04 36.27 -20.03
CA PRO A 164 -30.51 34.93 -20.23
C PRO A 164 -30.88 34.38 -21.62
N PRO A 165 -29.96 33.70 -22.34
CA PRO A 165 -30.27 33.05 -23.59
C PRO A 165 -31.17 31.83 -23.36
N ALA A 166 -32.06 31.58 -24.32
CA ALA A 166 -32.99 30.45 -24.32
C ALA A 166 -32.24 29.12 -24.15
N SER A 167 -32.68 28.33 -23.16
CA SER A 167 -32.16 27.00 -22.88
C SER A 167 -32.20 26.12 -24.13
N PRO A 168 -31.10 25.42 -24.49
CA PRO A 168 -31.17 24.44 -25.55
C PRO A 168 -32.03 23.26 -25.10
N LYS A 169 -33.05 22.98 -25.90
CA LYS A 169 -33.85 21.76 -25.88
C LYS A 169 -32.91 20.58 -26.17
N ILE A 170 -32.39 19.90 -25.14
CA ILE A 170 -31.66 18.65 -25.31
C ILE A 170 -32.69 17.55 -25.58
N THR A 171 -32.94 17.32 -26.87
CA THR A 171 -33.57 16.10 -27.36
C THR A 171 -32.43 15.21 -27.85
N ALA A 172 -31.97 14.28 -27.02
CA ALA A 172 -31.24 13.09 -27.48
C ALA A 172 -31.16 12.09 -26.32
N ARG A 173 -32.15 11.20 -26.28
CA ARG A 173 -32.06 9.91 -25.61
C ARG A 173 -31.11 9.05 -26.44
N GLY A 174 -29.81 9.35 -26.36
CA GLY A 174 -28.74 8.45 -26.80
C GLY A 174 -28.44 7.50 -25.66
N GLU A 175 -28.28 6.22 -25.97
CA GLU A 175 -27.69 5.24 -25.06
C GLU A 175 -26.40 5.85 -24.51
N SER A 176 -26.46 6.30 -23.25
CA SER A 176 -25.33 7.01 -22.65
C SER A 176 -24.24 5.98 -22.48
N GLU A 177 -23.21 6.04 -23.33
CA GLU A 177 -21.94 5.35 -23.08
C GLU A 177 -21.59 5.62 -21.62
N SER A 178 -21.61 4.56 -20.81
CA SER A 178 -21.30 4.66 -19.38
C SER A 178 -19.91 5.26 -19.29
N TRP A 179 -19.80 6.46 -18.71
CA TRP A 179 -18.54 7.15 -18.56
C TRP A 179 -17.47 6.22 -17.97
N LYS A 180 -16.24 6.28 -18.49
CA LYS A 180 -15.09 5.50 -17.98
C LYS A 180 -13.93 6.43 -17.66
N PRO A 181 -13.08 6.08 -16.68
CA PRO A 181 -11.83 6.80 -16.45
C PRO A 181 -10.98 6.87 -17.73
N HIS A 182 -10.33 8.00 -17.97
CA HIS A 182 -9.60 8.26 -19.22
C HIS A 182 -8.60 7.15 -19.56
N TYR A 183 -7.85 6.66 -18.57
CA TYR A 183 -6.88 5.59 -18.79
C TYR A 183 -7.51 4.33 -19.41
N ILE A 184 -8.68 3.91 -18.94
CA ILE A 184 -9.40 2.74 -19.48
C ILE A 184 -9.77 2.93 -20.95
N THR A 185 -10.08 4.17 -21.36
CA THR A 185 -10.40 4.48 -22.77
C THR A 185 -9.18 4.46 -23.69
N THR A 186 -7.97 4.52 -23.12
CA THR A 186 -6.71 4.49 -23.90
C THR A 186 -6.15 3.09 -24.08
N LEU A 187 -6.68 2.10 -23.36
CA LEU A 187 -6.21 0.71 -23.46
C LEU A 187 -6.70 0.07 -24.76
N ALA A 188 -5.80 -0.67 -25.41
CA ALA A 188 -6.16 -1.46 -26.59
C ALA A 188 -7.09 -2.59 -26.17
N PRO A 189 -8.20 -2.85 -26.89
CA PRO A 189 -9.09 -3.96 -26.57
C PRO A 189 -8.35 -5.29 -26.50
N PHE A 190 -8.77 -6.17 -25.58
CA PHE A 190 -8.23 -7.52 -25.49
C PHE A 190 -8.42 -8.28 -26.81
N ALA A 191 -7.33 -8.81 -27.37
CA ALA A 191 -7.31 -9.48 -28.67
C ALA A 191 -7.48 -11.01 -28.59
N GLY A 192 -7.56 -11.59 -27.39
CA GLY A 192 -7.69 -13.04 -27.22
C GLY A 192 -9.11 -13.55 -27.51
N ASN A 193 -9.20 -14.84 -27.85
CA ASN A 193 -10.49 -15.49 -28.07
C ASN A 193 -11.14 -15.87 -26.74
N ILE A 194 -12.32 -15.32 -26.46
CA ILE A 194 -13.12 -15.66 -25.28
C ILE A 194 -14.26 -16.57 -25.73
N PRO A 195 -14.24 -17.86 -25.36
CA PRO A 195 -15.35 -18.76 -25.66
C PRO A 195 -16.61 -18.31 -24.93
N CYS A 196 -17.79 -18.66 -25.48
CA CYS A 196 -19.07 -18.40 -24.83
C CYS A 196 -19.07 -19.07 -23.45
N ALA A 197 -18.92 -18.27 -22.39
CA ALA A 197 -18.76 -18.73 -21.02
C ALA A 197 -20.10 -18.63 -20.29
N ASP A 198 -20.98 -19.59 -20.56
CA ASP A 198 -22.37 -19.55 -20.04
C ASP A 198 -22.49 -20.09 -18.61
N VAL A 199 -21.42 -20.66 -18.04
CA VAL A 199 -21.46 -21.26 -16.70
C VAL A 199 -21.19 -20.19 -15.65
N THR A 200 -22.12 -20.11 -14.70
CA THR A 200 -22.02 -19.23 -13.53
C THR A 200 -21.76 -20.03 -12.26
N PHE A 201 -21.00 -19.44 -11.34
CA PHE A 201 -20.51 -20.05 -10.12
C PHE A 201 -21.27 -19.53 -8.91
N HIS A 202 -21.71 -20.44 -8.04
CA HIS A 202 -22.35 -20.03 -6.79
C HIS A 202 -21.30 -19.43 -5.82
N PRO A 203 -21.63 -18.41 -5.00
CA PRO A 203 -20.69 -17.83 -4.03
C PRO A 203 -20.01 -18.88 -3.14
N ASN A 204 -20.80 -19.81 -2.58
CA ASN A 204 -20.28 -20.93 -1.76
C ASN A 204 -19.36 -21.88 -2.55
N PHE A 205 -19.55 -22.05 -3.85
CA PHE A 205 -18.65 -22.88 -4.67
C PHE A 205 -17.25 -22.27 -4.71
N LEU A 206 -17.16 -20.96 -5.00
CA LEU A 206 -15.89 -20.24 -5.00
C LEU A 206 -15.23 -20.24 -3.61
N ALA A 207 -16.01 -19.99 -2.56
CA ALA A 207 -15.51 -20.04 -1.19
C ALA A 207 -14.97 -21.43 -0.79
N ASN A 208 -15.60 -22.51 -1.25
CA ASN A 208 -15.15 -23.87 -0.93
C ASN A 208 -13.93 -24.32 -1.75
N HIS A 209 -13.80 -23.87 -3.00
CA HIS A 209 -12.75 -24.36 -3.92
C HIS A 209 -11.53 -23.45 -4.01
N LEU A 210 -11.75 -22.14 -4.03
CA LEU A 210 -10.68 -21.15 -4.03
C LEU A 210 -10.31 -20.73 -2.61
N GLY A 211 -11.29 -20.69 -1.70
CA GLY A 211 -11.07 -20.27 -0.32
C GLY A 211 -10.65 -18.81 -0.24
N GLY A 212 -9.79 -18.54 0.72
CA GLY A 212 -9.22 -17.21 0.93
C GLY A 212 -10.04 -16.31 1.84
N ILE A 213 -9.36 -15.34 2.41
CA ILE A 213 -9.92 -14.30 3.28
C ILE A 213 -10.06 -13.00 2.51
N PRO A 214 -11.00 -12.10 2.88
CA PRO A 214 -10.96 -10.72 2.43
C PRO A 214 -9.58 -10.12 2.73
N TRP A 215 -8.93 -9.57 1.72
CA TRP A 215 -7.64 -8.88 1.89
C TRP A 215 -7.77 -7.38 1.73
N SER A 216 -8.43 -6.98 0.66
CA SER A 216 -8.85 -5.61 0.40
C SER A 216 -10.24 -5.67 -0.27
N PRO A 217 -10.93 -4.54 -0.44
CA PRO A 217 -12.26 -4.53 -1.04
C PRO A 217 -12.30 -5.25 -2.40
N GLY A 218 -13.12 -6.30 -2.47
CA GLY A 218 -13.24 -7.15 -3.64
C GLY A 218 -12.06 -8.09 -3.93
N LEU A 219 -10.98 -8.05 -3.15
CA LEU A 219 -9.80 -8.91 -3.32
C LEU A 219 -9.78 -10.01 -2.23
N ARG A 220 -9.56 -11.26 -2.67
CA ARG A 220 -9.46 -12.43 -1.80
C ARG A 220 -8.02 -12.94 -1.81
N PHE A 221 -7.48 -13.33 -0.66
CA PHE A 221 -6.14 -13.90 -0.51
C PHE A 221 -6.15 -15.26 0.19
N VAL A 222 -5.41 -16.23 -0.36
CA VAL A 222 -5.31 -17.61 0.15
C VAL A 222 -4.00 -17.80 0.95
N LYS A 223 -4.09 -17.62 2.27
CA LYS A 223 -2.96 -17.65 3.23
C LYS A 223 -2.28 -19.02 3.43
N GLY A 224 -2.87 -20.13 2.99
CA GLY A 224 -2.38 -21.48 3.30
C GLY A 224 -1.12 -21.89 2.51
N LYS A 225 -0.11 -22.49 3.16
CA LYS A 225 1.13 -23.00 2.53
C LYS A 225 0.92 -24.19 1.57
N GLY A 226 -0.28 -24.76 1.52
CA GLY A 226 -0.61 -25.90 0.66
C GLY A 226 -0.64 -25.58 -0.84
N PRO A 227 -0.82 -26.60 -1.69
CA PRO A 227 -1.03 -26.40 -3.12
C PRO A 227 -2.24 -25.50 -3.33
N CYS A 228 -2.11 -24.51 -4.22
CA CYS A 228 -3.17 -23.58 -4.56
C CYS A 228 -3.41 -23.60 -6.07
N ILE A 229 -4.67 -23.63 -6.47
CA ILE A 229 -5.06 -23.57 -7.89
C ILE A 229 -4.72 -22.20 -8.48
N LEU A 230 -4.72 -21.15 -7.64
CA LEU A 230 -4.42 -19.79 -8.03
C LEU A 230 -2.91 -19.55 -7.94
N ARG A 231 -2.28 -19.21 -9.07
CA ARG A 231 -0.83 -18.93 -9.15
C ARG A 231 -0.37 -17.92 -8.11
N ASN A 232 -1.07 -16.78 -8.02
CA ASN A 232 -0.72 -15.71 -7.10
C ASN A 232 -1.52 -15.78 -5.80
N ARG A 233 -2.23 -16.89 -5.54
CA ARG A 233 -3.06 -17.09 -4.34
C ARG A 233 -4.14 -16.02 -4.13
N ILE A 234 -4.49 -15.28 -5.18
CA ILE A 234 -5.36 -14.12 -5.13
C ILE A 234 -6.37 -14.18 -6.27
N TYR A 235 -7.56 -13.67 -6.01
CA TYR A 235 -8.60 -13.50 -7.01
C TYR A 235 -9.54 -12.36 -6.61
N TYR A 236 -10.21 -11.77 -7.60
CA TYR A 236 -11.22 -10.74 -7.37
C TYR A 236 -12.62 -11.37 -7.29
N GLN A 237 -13.43 -10.92 -6.32
CA GLN A 237 -14.87 -11.13 -6.23
C GLN A 237 -15.55 -9.77 -6.15
N LEU A 238 -16.15 -9.34 -7.25
CA LEU A 238 -16.67 -7.98 -7.42
C LEU A 238 -18.18 -8.02 -7.69
N ASP A 239 -18.85 -6.94 -7.34
CA ASP A 239 -20.29 -6.78 -7.51
C ASP A 239 -20.58 -5.52 -8.33
N LEU A 240 -21.33 -5.68 -9.42
CA LEU A 240 -21.71 -4.57 -10.31
C LEU A 240 -22.61 -3.55 -9.62
N GLU A 241 -23.35 -3.96 -8.58
CA GLU A 241 -24.23 -3.03 -7.84
C GLU A 241 -23.42 -2.00 -7.05
N ASN A 242 -22.22 -2.37 -6.58
CA ASN A 242 -21.36 -1.50 -5.77
C ASN A 242 -20.20 -0.90 -6.58
N GLU A 243 -19.86 -1.52 -7.71
CA GLU A 243 -18.75 -1.13 -8.59
C GLU A 243 -19.26 -0.88 -10.02
N PRO A 244 -19.81 0.32 -10.31
CA PRO A 244 -20.47 0.60 -11.59
C PRO A 244 -19.51 0.72 -12.79
N TYR A 245 -18.19 0.71 -12.55
CA TYR A 245 -17.15 0.90 -13.56
C TYR A 245 -16.39 -0.38 -13.91
N LEU A 246 -16.83 -1.53 -13.39
CA LEU A 246 -16.29 -2.82 -13.78
C LEU A 246 -16.42 -3.05 -15.28
N PRO A 247 -15.64 -3.97 -15.85
CA PRO A 247 -15.86 -4.44 -17.21
C PRO A 247 -17.32 -4.87 -17.41
N GLN A 248 -17.94 -4.44 -18.51
CA GLN A 248 -19.32 -4.77 -18.83
C GLN A 248 -19.48 -6.21 -19.35
N ALA A 249 -18.41 -6.76 -19.89
CA ALA A 249 -18.35 -8.12 -20.41
C ALA A 249 -16.93 -8.69 -20.22
N PRO A 250 -16.76 -10.02 -20.23
CA PRO A 250 -15.45 -10.65 -20.26
C PRO A 250 -14.58 -10.10 -21.40
N GLY A 251 -13.30 -9.87 -21.12
CA GLY A 251 -12.35 -9.28 -22.09
C GLY A 251 -12.30 -7.76 -22.13
N MET A 252 -13.28 -7.06 -21.54
CA MET A 252 -13.24 -5.60 -21.49
C MET A 252 -12.38 -5.11 -20.33
N HIS A 253 -11.84 -3.89 -20.46
CA HIS A 253 -11.18 -3.20 -19.35
C HIS A 253 -12.21 -2.44 -18.50
N GLY A 254 -11.83 -2.17 -17.26
CA GLY A 254 -12.68 -1.44 -16.32
C GLY A 254 -11.88 -0.90 -15.14
N ALA A 255 -12.58 -0.42 -14.14
CA ALA A 255 -11.99 0.03 -12.89
C ALA A 255 -12.93 -0.30 -11.73
N LYS A 256 -12.37 -0.45 -10.54
CA LYS A 256 -13.16 -0.42 -9.30
C LYS A 256 -12.74 0.79 -8.46
N LEU A 257 -13.59 1.14 -7.50
CA LEU A 257 -13.32 2.18 -6.53
C LEU A 257 -12.81 1.55 -5.24
N THR A 258 -11.95 2.26 -4.51
CA THR A 258 -11.59 1.88 -3.14
C THR A 258 -11.29 3.11 -2.30
N ALA A 259 -11.61 3.08 -1.01
CA ALA A 259 -11.27 4.17 -0.10
C ALA A 259 -9.79 4.12 0.32
N PHE A 260 -9.27 2.92 0.57
CA PHE A 260 -7.92 2.68 1.07
C PHE A 260 -7.30 1.45 0.41
N PHE A 261 -5.97 1.39 0.41
CA PHE A 261 -5.21 0.22 -0.04
C PHE A 261 -4.64 -0.49 1.18
N ASN A 262 -4.82 -1.81 1.24
CA ASN A 262 -4.08 -2.62 2.18
C ASN A 262 -2.66 -2.87 1.64
N LYS A 263 -1.75 -3.31 2.51
CA LYS A 263 -0.40 -3.74 2.11
C LYS A 263 -0.50 -4.87 1.09
N ALA A 264 0.51 -4.99 0.23
CA ALA A 264 0.54 -6.10 -0.71
C ALA A 264 0.71 -7.43 0.05
N PRO A 265 -0.05 -8.49 -0.26
CA PRO A 265 0.06 -9.79 0.40
C PRO A 265 1.48 -10.36 0.48
N GLU A 266 2.32 -10.09 -0.52
CA GLU A 266 3.72 -10.51 -0.59
C GLU A 266 4.62 -9.80 0.43
N GLU A 267 4.23 -8.64 0.96
CA GLU A 267 4.97 -7.96 2.03
C GLU A 267 4.83 -8.70 3.37
N GLU A 268 3.66 -9.28 3.65
CA GLU A 268 3.41 -10.06 4.86
C GLU A 268 3.72 -11.55 4.68
N PHE A 269 3.48 -12.07 3.47
CA PHE A 269 3.54 -13.50 3.16
C PHE A 269 4.49 -13.83 2.00
N GLY A 270 5.59 -13.10 1.84
CA GLY A 270 6.52 -13.29 0.71
C GLY A 270 7.00 -14.72 0.49
N GLY A 271 7.07 -15.55 1.54
CA GLY A 271 7.40 -16.98 1.42
C GLY A 271 6.31 -17.86 0.76
N LEU A 272 5.15 -17.32 0.42
CA LEU A 272 4.06 -18.01 -0.27
C LEU A 272 4.01 -17.73 -1.78
N PHE A 273 4.75 -16.72 -2.24
CA PHE A 273 4.77 -16.26 -3.63
C PHE A 273 5.99 -16.80 -4.36
N ASP A 274 5.83 -17.08 -5.64
CA ASP A 274 6.98 -17.35 -6.52
C ASP A 274 7.81 -16.07 -6.67
N ALA A 275 9.12 -16.20 -6.90
CA ALA A 275 10.04 -15.07 -7.00
C ALA A 275 9.66 -14.02 -8.07
N ASP A 276 8.90 -14.45 -9.09
CA ASP A 276 8.43 -13.61 -10.20
C ASP A 276 6.91 -13.36 -10.15
N SER A 277 6.24 -13.67 -9.04
CA SER A 277 4.79 -13.46 -8.88
C SER A 277 4.52 -12.16 -8.14
N ASN A 278 3.52 -11.42 -8.63
CA ASN A 278 3.00 -10.20 -8.01
C ASN A 278 1.49 -10.36 -7.78
N SER A 279 1.01 -9.88 -6.64
CA SER A 279 -0.40 -9.90 -6.26
C SER A 279 -1.35 -9.20 -7.23
N TYR A 280 -0.83 -8.33 -8.09
CA TYR A 280 -1.61 -7.50 -9.01
C TYR A 280 -1.49 -7.90 -10.49
N GLU A 281 -0.83 -9.01 -10.81
CA GLU A 281 -0.59 -9.42 -12.20
C GLU A 281 -1.35 -10.70 -12.59
N SER A 282 -2.17 -10.65 -13.64
CA SER A 282 -2.90 -11.82 -14.15
C SER A 282 -3.76 -12.51 -13.09
N VAL A 283 -4.52 -11.72 -12.34
CA VAL A 283 -5.39 -12.14 -11.23
C VAL A 283 -6.77 -12.54 -11.76
N PRO A 284 -7.27 -13.77 -11.50
CA PRO A 284 -8.61 -14.18 -11.90
C PRO A 284 -9.68 -13.28 -11.30
N MET A 285 -10.65 -12.85 -12.13
CA MET A 285 -11.75 -11.99 -11.70
C MET A 285 -13.10 -12.65 -11.89
N PHE A 286 -13.92 -12.56 -10.84
CA PHE A 286 -15.29 -13.02 -10.81
C PHE A 286 -16.21 -11.85 -10.50
N VAL A 287 -17.22 -11.65 -11.34
CA VAL A 287 -18.20 -10.57 -11.19
C VAL A 287 -19.57 -11.16 -10.89
N LEU A 288 -20.25 -10.65 -9.87
CA LEU A 288 -21.57 -11.07 -9.45
C LEU A 288 -22.63 -10.56 -10.45
N VAL A 289 -23.37 -11.48 -11.06
CA VAL A 289 -24.47 -11.22 -11.97
C VAL A 289 -25.65 -12.11 -11.55
N ASN A 290 -26.79 -11.52 -11.19
CA ASN A 290 -27.97 -12.26 -10.75
C ASN A 290 -27.66 -13.24 -9.60
N LYS A 291 -26.90 -12.81 -8.59
CA LYS A 291 -26.47 -13.60 -7.41
C LYS A 291 -25.52 -14.77 -7.72
N ARG A 292 -25.02 -14.89 -8.95
CA ARG A 292 -24.02 -15.89 -9.34
C ARG A 292 -22.80 -15.20 -9.94
N TYR A 293 -21.63 -15.75 -9.69
CA TYR A 293 -20.38 -15.20 -10.21
C TYR A 293 -20.10 -15.69 -11.61
N VAL A 294 -19.68 -14.78 -12.48
CA VAL A 294 -19.22 -15.09 -13.84
C VAL A 294 -17.72 -14.84 -13.88
N TYR A 295 -16.96 -15.73 -14.53
CA TYR A 295 -15.52 -15.54 -14.72
C TYR A 295 -15.27 -14.59 -15.90
N TYR A 296 -14.63 -13.46 -15.62
CA TYR A 296 -14.42 -12.38 -16.60
C TYR A 296 -13.05 -12.45 -17.28
N GLY A 297 -12.17 -13.35 -16.84
CA GLY A 297 -10.78 -13.44 -17.27
C GLY A 297 -9.80 -13.11 -16.15
N ASN A 298 -8.56 -12.89 -16.53
CA ASN A 298 -7.48 -12.48 -15.65
C ASN A 298 -7.13 -11.01 -15.91
N TYR A 299 -7.01 -10.27 -14.81
CA TYR A 299 -6.80 -8.83 -14.84
C TYR A 299 -5.49 -8.46 -14.17
N SER A 300 -4.85 -7.42 -14.71
CA SER A 300 -3.66 -6.81 -14.13
C SER A 300 -3.93 -5.35 -13.80
N GLN A 301 -3.27 -4.86 -12.76
CA GLN A 301 -3.16 -3.43 -12.49
C GLN A 301 -1.81 -2.92 -13.03
N THR A 302 -1.79 -2.53 -14.30
CA THR A 302 -0.58 -2.08 -15.03
C THR A 302 -0.23 -0.61 -14.79
N ARG A 303 -1.15 0.16 -14.19
CA ARG A 303 -0.98 1.57 -13.84
C ARG A 303 -1.31 1.80 -12.37
N TRP A 304 -0.64 2.78 -11.80
CA TRP A 304 -0.93 3.29 -10.46
C TRP A 304 -2.37 3.80 -10.34
N SER A 305 -2.91 3.68 -9.14
CA SER A 305 -4.23 4.18 -8.80
C SER A 305 -4.26 5.70 -8.74
N ASP A 306 -5.32 6.29 -9.31
CA ASP A 306 -5.53 7.73 -9.31
C ASP A 306 -6.58 8.09 -8.23
N LYS A 307 -6.25 9.02 -7.34
CA LYS A 307 -7.20 9.55 -6.35
C LYS A 307 -8.25 10.39 -7.06
N LEU A 308 -9.52 10.23 -6.70
CA LEU A 308 -10.58 11.06 -7.25
C LEU A 308 -10.46 12.49 -6.70
N ASP A 309 -10.55 13.48 -7.59
CA ASP A 309 -10.77 14.87 -7.19
C ASP A 309 -12.22 15.08 -6.72
N HIS A 310 -12.47 16.25 -6.12
CA HIS A 310 -13.79 16.63 -5.62
C HIS A 310 -14.88 16.55 -6.70
N ASP A 311 -14.61 17.06 -7.90
CA ASP A 311 -15.62 17.14 -8.97
C ASP A 311 -15.96 15.77 -9.53
N THR A 312 -14.97 14.89 -9.67
CA THR A 312 -15.16 13.49 -10.09
C THR A 312 -15.91 12.72 -9.02
N MET A 313 -15.56 12.90 -7.74
CA MET A 313 -16.27 12.31 -6.61
C MET A 313 -17.74 12.76 -6.56
N ALA A 314 -18.01 14.03 -6.86
CA ALA A 314 -19.37 14.60 -6.85
C ALA A 314 -20.20 14.19 -8.07
N THR A 315 -19.61 14.19 -9.27
CA THR A 315 -20.36 14.05 -10.54
C THR A 315 -20.35 12.65 -11.13
N LYS A 316 -19.34 11.84 -10.82
CA LYS A 316 -19.18 10.50 -11.41
C LYS A 316 -19.61 9.43 -10.43
N VAL A 317 -19.15 9.47 -9.18
CA VAL A 317 -19.49 8.43 -8.20
C VAL A 317 -20.98 8.47 -7.85
N PRO A 318 -21.76 7.42 -8.15
CA PRO A 318 -23.18 7.41 -7.84
C PRO A 318 -23.45 7.42 -6.33
N GLU A 319 -24.58 8.00 -5.94
CA GLU A 319 -24.94 8.15 -4.53
C GLU A 319 -25.07 6.81 -3.79
N HIS A 320 -25.58 5.76 -4.45
CA HIS A 320 -25.65 4.43 -3.84
C HIS A 320 -24.26 3.84 -3.54
N VAL A 321 -23.26 4.10 -4.38
CA VAL A 321 -21.86 3.68 -4.16
C VAL A 321 -21.27 4.44 -2.97
N LYS A 322 -21.51 5.75 -2.86
CA LYS A 322 -21.10 6.53 -1.67
C LYS A 322 -21.72 5.97 -0.40
N ASN A 323 -23.01 5.62 -0.46
CA ASN A 323 -23.73 5.03 0.67
C ASN A 323 -23.19 3.65 1.05
N PHE A 324 -22.85 2.82 0.07
CA PHE A 324 -22.20 1.52 0.28
C PHE A 324 -20.86 1.71 1.01
N TRP A 325 -19.96 2.53 0.47
CA TRP A 325 -18.67 2.79 1.10
C TRP A 325 -18.77 3.43 2.48
N ALA A 326 -19.72 4.35 2.67
CA ALA A 326 -19.95 4.97 3.98
C ALA A 326 -20.44 3.95 5.02
N GLU A 327 -21.18 2.94 4.60
CA GLU A 327 -21.64 1.85 5.46
C GLU A 327 -20.50 0.89 5.81
N GLU A 328 -19.72 0.47 4.80
CA GLU A 328 -18.54 -0.40 5.01
C GLU A 328 -17.50 0.27 5.93
N LEU A 329 -17.18 1.54 5.68
CA LEU A 329 -16.18 2.28 6.47
C LEU A 329 -16.66 2.63 7.89
N ALA A 330 -17.96 2.83 8.08
CA ALA A 330 -18.52 3.07 9.41
C ALA A 330 -18.88 1.78 10.16
N SER A 331 -18.76 0.61 9.51
CA SER A 331 -19.11 -0.67 10.10
C SER A 331 -18.30 -0.92 11.38
N PRO A 332 -18.93 -1.40 12.48
CA PRO A 332 -18.22 -1.80 13.68
C PRO A 332 -17.43 -3.10 13.49
N THR A 333 -17.71 -3.86 12.43
CA THR A 333 -17.02 -5.12 12.09
C THR A 333 -16.01 -4.94 10.96
N ARG A 334 -15.69 -3.70 10.57
CA ARG A 334 -14.64 -3.42 9.59
C ARG A 334 -13.28 -3.95 10.06
N GLU A 335 -12.40 -4.21 9.13
CA GLU A 335 -11.08 -4.72 9.41
C GLU A 335 -10.21 -3.70 10.16
N GLU A 336 -9.29 -4.21 10.98
CA GLU A 336 -8.39 -3.40 11.80
C GLU A 336 -7.53 -2.45 10.95
N TRP A 337 -7.03 -2.93 9.80
CA TRP A 337 -6.23 -2.11 8.90
C TRP A 337 -7.04 -0.92 8.33
N VAL A 338 -8.34 -1.11 8.05
CA VAL A 338 -9.24 -0.01 7.61
C VAL A 338 -9.41 1.01 8.73
N THR A 339 -9.54 0.53 9.97
CA THR A 339 -9.63 1.39 11.15
C THR A 339 -8.38 2.25 11.31
N GLU A 340 -7.18 1.68 11.14
CA GLU A 340 -5.93 2.44 11.20
C GLU A 340 -5.80 3.45 10.06
N GLU A 341 -6.26 3.12 8.84
CA GLU A 341 -6.27 4.09 7.73
C GLU A 341 -7.27 5.23 7.96
N LEU A 342 -8.48 4.94 8.45
CA LEU A 342 -9.44 5.97 8.85
C LEU A 342 -8.88 6.88 9.94
N LYS A 343 -8.20 6.29 10.94
CA LYS A 343 -7.57 7.01 12.04
C LYS A 343 -6.50 7.97 11.53
N LYS A 344 -5.60 7.48 10.66
CA LYS A 344 -4.56 8.31 10.02
C LYS A 344 -5.16 9.43 9.16
N HIS A 345 -6.27 9.15 8.47
CA HIS A 345 -6.92 10.09 7.58
C HIS A 345 -7.61 11.24 8.32
N PHE A 346 -8.45 10.93 9.31
CA PHE A 346 -9.27 11.93 10.00
C PHE A 346 -8.57 12.60 11.18
N PHE A 347 -7.58 11.95 11.79
CA PHE A 347 -6.92 12.45 12.99
C PHE A 347 -5.43 12.56 12.73
N ARG A 348 -4.99 13.74 12.29
CA ARG A 348 -3.58 14.02 12.02
C ARG A 348 -2.73 13.69 13.24
N ARG A 349 -1.75 12.81 13.04
CA ARG A 349 -0.75 12.47 14.06
C ARG A 349 0.05 13.74 14.42
N PRO A 350 0.24 14.05 15.72
CA PRO A 350 1.11 15.14 16.14
C PRO A 350 2.49 15.01 15.51
N GLU A 351 3.04 16.12 15.04
CA GLU A 351 4.41 16.18 14.52
C GLU A 351 5.37 16.59 15.64
N TYR A 352 6.56 15.99 15.68
CA TYR A 352 7.55 16.36 16.67
C TYR A 352 8.07 17.78 16.40
N SER A 353 7.80 18.70 17.31
CA SER A 353 8.28 20.09 17.24
C SER A 353 9.46 20.38 18.17
N GLY A 354 10.00 19.37 18.84
CA GLY A 354 11.15 19.53 19.74
C GLY A 354 12.45 19.71 18.97
N ARG A 355 13.48 20.26 19.62
CA ARG A 355 14.79 20.44 18.97
C ARG A 355 15.54 19.11 18.99
N LEU A 356 16.00 18.66 17.83
CA LEU A 356 17.04 17.65 17.71
C LEU A 356 18.38 18.40 17.74
N PHE A 357 19.22 18.12 18.73
CA PHE A 357 20.56 18.68 18.79
C PHE A 357 21.51 17.69 18.16
N SER A 358 22.13 18.06 17.03
CA SER A 358 23.24 17.31 16.47
C SER A 358 24.39 17.30 17.48
N THR A 359 25.04 16.15 17.65
CA THR A 359 26.32 16.08 18.36
C THR A 359 27.30 17.04 17.67
N PRO A 360 27.93 17.99 18.38
CA PRO A 360 28.88 18.91 17.75
C PRO A 360 30.06 18.12 17.17
N ASP A 361 30.43 18.41 15.92
CA ASP A 361 31.54 17.77 15.20
C ASP A 361 32.93 18.13 15.77
N ASP A 362 33.01 19.20 16.59
CA ASP A 362 34.27 19.67 17.17
C ASP A 362 34.49 19.11 18.59
N ALA A 363 35.18 17.96 18.64
CA ALA A 363 35.59 17.26 19.87
C ALA A 363 36.62 18.00 20.75
N THR A 364 36.78 19.32 20.64
CA THR A 364 37.89 20.06 21.30
C THR A 364 37.51 21.12 22.32
N THR A 365 36.24 21.24 22.73
CA THR A 365 35.92 22.06 23.92
C THR A 365 34.83 21.41 24.77
N ILE A 366 35.27 20.71 25.82
CA ILE A 366 34.43 20.06 26.82
C ILE A 366 33.70 21.15 27.64
N ASN A 367 32.50 21.54 27.23
CA ASN A 367 31.54 22.20 28.11
C ASN A 367 30.47 21.17 28.55
N SER A 368 30.93 20.16 29.29
CA SER A 368 30.16 19.04 29.84
C SER A 368 28.82 19.43 30.51
N VAL A 369 28.72 20.64 31.06
CA VAL A 369 27.52 21.13 31.76
C VAL A 369 26.45 21.65 30.79
N GLU A 370 26.82 22.27 29.67
CA GLU A 370 25.86 22.77 28.69
C GLU A 370 25.31 21.64 27.83
N ASP A 371 26.16 20.71 27.43
CA ASP A 371 25.76 19.49 26.70
C ASP A 371 24.80 18.63 27.53
N ALA A 372 25.04 18.52 28.85
CA ALA A 372 24.13 17.83 29.76
C ALA A 372 22.76 18.52 29.82
N LYS A 373 22.71 19.86 29.90
CA LYS A 373 21.45 20.63 29.90
C LYS A 373 20.71 20.49 28.56
N LEU A 374 21.44 20.47 27.45
CA LEU A 374 20.89 20.32 26.11
C LEU A 374 20.25 18.94 25.92
N THR A 375 20.97 17.90 26.37
CA THR A 375 20.51 16.52 26.39
C THR A 375 19.29 16.35 27.29
N GLU A 376 19.30 16.93 28.49
CA GLU A 376 18.15 16.88 29.41
C GLU A 376 16.91 17.54 28.79
N LYS A 377 17.09 18.68 28.10
CA LYS A 377 16.01 19.35 27.39
C LYS A 377 15.47 18.48 26.25
N MET A 378 16.35 17.88 25.44
CA MET A 378 15.94 16.96 24.37
C MET A 378 15.15 15.77 24.92
N VAL A 379 15.62 15.15 26.01
CA VAL A 379 14.92 14.05 26.67
C VAL A 379 13.54 14.49 27.16
N ARG A 380 13.42 15.72 27.71
CA ARG A 380 12.14 16.27 28.15
C ARG A 380 11.18 16.52 26.98
N ASP A 381 11.67 17.08 25.88
CA ASP A 381 10.89 17.34 24.67
C ASP A 381 10.41 16.03 24.02
N VAL A 382 11.28 15.02 23.93
CA VAL A 382 10.94 13.68 23.44
C VAL A 382 9.90 13.01 24.35
N ARG A 383 10.07 13.06 25.68
CA ARG A 383 9.07 12.51 26.62
C ARG A 383 7.70 13.18 26.45
N LYS A 384 7.68 14.51 26.35
CA LYS A 384 6.45 15.27 26.11
C LYS A 384 5.77 14.82 24.83
N TYR A 385 6.52 14.69 23.74
CA TYR A 385 5.98 14.23 22.47
C TYR A 385 5.46 12.78 22.53
N VAL A 386 6.15 11.88 23.24
CA VAL A 386 5.67 10.51 23.47
C VAL A 386 4.34 10.51 24.23
N ASP A 387 4.18 11.38 25.22
CA ASP A 387 2.92 11.52 25.95
C ASP A 387 1.80 12.11 25.06
N GLU A 388 2.13 13.10 24.21
CA GLU A 388 1.20 13.63 23.19
C GLU A 388 0.77 12.54 22.20
N LEU A 389 1.69 11.70 21.74
CA LEU A 389 1.39 10.57 20.86
C LEU A 389 0.48 9.54 21.54
N ARG A 390 0.72 9.21 22.81
CA ARG A 390 -0.15 8.30 23.58
C ARG A 390 -1.55 8.89 23.78
N GLN A 391 -1.64 10.19 24.03
CA GLN A 391 -2.94 10.85 24.16
C GLN A 391 -3.68 10.86 22.83
N TRP A 392 -3.00 11.25 21.74
CA TRP A 392 -3.55 11.22 20.39
C TRP A 392 -4.03 9.82 20.02
N ASP A 393 -3.23 8.78 20.28
CA ASP A 393 -3.58 7.41 19.93
C ASP A 393 -4.88 6.95 20.60
N ARG A 394 -5.03 7.24 21.90
CA ARG A 394 -6.25 6.94 22.66
C ARG A 394 -7.46 7.70 22.13
N GLU A 395 -7.33 9.01 21.92
CA GLU A 395 -8.43 9.84 21.42
C GLU A 395 -8.82 9.51 20.00
N ALA A 396 -7.84 9.35 19.11
CA ALA A 396 -8.04 9.04 17.71
C ALA A 396 -8.66 7.65 17.55
N SER A 397 -8.19 6.64 18.30
CA SER A 397 -8.80 5.31 18.29
C SER A 397 -10.24 5.33 18.77
N MET A 398 -10.52 6.05 19.88
CA MET A 398 -11.89 6.22 20.38
C MET A 398 -12.80 6.93 19.38
N LYS A 399 -12.35 8.05 18.79
CA LYS A 399 -13.12 8.80 17.80
C LYS A 399 -13.33 7.99 16.52
N THR A 400 -12.33 7.25 16.07
CA THR A 400 -12.42 6.38 14.89
C THR A 400 -13.44 5.25 15.10
N ALA A 401 -13.47 4.64 16.29
CA ALA A 401 -14.48 3.63 16.63
C ALA A 401 -15.91 4.18 16.64
N LEU A 402 -16.09 5.49 16.84
CA LEU A 402 -17.38 6.19 16.87
C LEU A 402 -17.76 6.88 15.55
N ILE A 403 -16.96 6.70 14.48
CA ILE A 403 -17.29 7.25 13.16
C ILE A 403 -18.63 6.67 12.69
N LYS A 404 -19.53 7.57 12.27
CA LYS A 404 -20.86 7.20 11.75
C LYS A 404 -20.86 7.28 10.23
N LYS A 405 -21.78 6.55 9.61
CA LYS A 405 -22.06 6.60 8.16
C LYS A 405 -22.20 8.04 7.65
N GLN A 406 -22.95 8.88 8.38
CA GLN A 406 -23.16 10.28 7.98
C GLN A 406 -21.84 11.07 7.94
N SER A 407 -20.94 10.86 8.90
CA SER A 407 -19.63 11.54 8.92
C SER A 407 -18.78 11.18 7.70
N ILE A 408 -18.88 9.93 7.21
CA ILE A 408 -18.20 9.52 5.98
C ILE A 408 -18.86 10.13 4.74
N LEU A 409 -20.20 10.17 4.68
CA LEU A 409 -20.92 10.84 3.59
C LEU A 409 -20.60 12.33 3.51
N ASP A 410 -20.54 12.99 4.67
CA ASP A 410 -20.16 14.40 4.77
C ASP A 410 -18.72 14.58 4.28
N ALA A 411 -17.78 13.71 4.68
CA ALA A 411 -16.40 13.75 4.22
C ALA A 411 -16.24 13.52 2.70
N PHE A 412 -17.09 12.67 2.09
CA PHE A 412 -17.11 12.50 0.63
C PHE A 412 -17.56 13.75 -0.13
N ASN A 413 -18.39 14.58 0.49
CA ASN A 413 -18.91 15.82 -0.10
C ASN A 413 -18.16 17.08 0.36
N ALA A 414 -17.30 16.97 1.37
CA ALA A 414 -16.48 18.07 1.88
C ALA A 414 -15.49 18.56 0.83
N SER A 415 -15.28 19.87 0.77
CA SER A 415 -14.21 20.50 0.01
C SER A 415 -12.85 20.22 0.65
N ASP A 416 -11.79 20.24 -0.15
CA ASP A 416 -10.42 20.08 0.38
C ASP A 416 -9.99 21.24 1.29
N MET A 417 -10.73 22.36 1.26
CA MET A 417 -10.52 23.54 2.11
C MET A 417 -11.38 23.55 3.38
N ASP A 418 -12.28 22.58 3.55
CA ASP A 418 -13.15 22.52 4.72
C ASP A 418 -12.39 22.07 5.97
N GLU A 419 -12.92 22.42 7.15
CA GLU A 419 -12.33 22.02 8.44
C GLU A 419 -12.39 20.50 8.65
N THR A 420 -13.41 19.84 8.09
CA THR A 420 -13.52 18.38 8.12
C THR A 420 -12.69 17.79 7.00
N PRO A 421 -11.75 16.87 7.29
CA PRO A 421 -10.93 16.23 6.26
C PRO A 421 -11.78 15.56 5.19
N ALA A 422 -11.52 15.93 3.94
CA ALA A 422 -12.21 15.37 2.80
C ALA A 422 -11.72 13.96 2.47
N LEU A 423 -12.65 13.01 2.39
CA LEU A 423 -12.37 11.64 2.00
C LEU A 423 -12.64 11.49 0.49
N ARG A 424 -11.73 10.84 -0.23
CA ARG A 424 -11.88 10.54 -1.65
C ARG A 424 -11.58 9.08 -1.90
N LEU A 425 -12.32 8.49 -2.83
CA LEU A 425 -12.02 7.17 -3.33
C LEU A 425 -10.84 7.23 -4.31
N TRP A 426 -10.35 6.06 -4.70
CA TRP A 426 -9.28 5.85 -5.65
C TRP A 426 -9.76 4.94 -6.77
N TRP A 427 -9.26 5.17 -7.98
CA TRP A 427 -9.41 4.24 -9.09
C TRP A 427 -8.42 3.10 -8.97
N GLU A 428 -8.89 1.86 -8.97
CA GLU A 428 -8.06 0.68 -9.20
C GLU A 428 -8.35 0.16 -10.62
N TYR A 429 -7.38 0.32 -11.51
CA TYR A 429 -7.54 0.01 -12.92
C TYR A 429 -7.40 -1.49 -13.18
N LEU A 430 -8.38 -2.03 -13.90
CA LEU A 430 -8.49 -3.46 -14.21
C LEU A 430 -8.31 -3.64 -15.71
N GLU A 431 -7.09 -4.01 -16.12
CA GLU A 431 -6.77 -4.37 -17.51
C GLU A 431 -6.93 -5.88 -17.72
N CYS A 432 -7.86 -6.31 -18.58
CA CYS A 432 -7.93 -7.70 -19.01
C CYS A 432 -6.67 -8.07 -19.81
N VAL A 433 -5.86 -8.97 -19.28
CA VAL A 433 -4.60 -9.40 -19.91
C VAL A 433 -4.67 -10.80 -20.50
N ASP A 434 -5.59 -11.63 -20.02
CA ASP A 434 -5.69 -13.04 -20.41
C ASP A 434 -7.09 -13.58 -20.09
N TRP A 435 -7.51 -14.65 -20.78
CA TRP A 435 -8.70 -15.43 -20.44
C TRP A 435 -8.34 -16.90 -20.43
N ARG A 436 -8.19 -17.49 -19.23
CA ARG A 436 -7.63 -18.82 -19.06
C ARG A 436 -8.69 -19.90 -19.18
N LYS A 437 -8.78 -20.48 -20.37
CA LYS A 437 -9.73 -21.56 -20.67
C LYS A 437 -9.55 -22.80 -19.81
N ASP A 438 -8.30 -23.21 -19.58
CA ASP A 438 -7.95 -24.35 -18.74
C ASP A 438 -8.41 -24.17 -17.28
N PHE A 439 -8.19 -22.98 -16.71
CA PHE A 439 -8.67 -22.62 -15.38
C PHE A 439 -10.20 -22.61 -15.32
N TYR A 440 -10.86 -22.00 -16.30
CA TYR A 440 -12.33 -22.01 -16.39
C TYR A 440 -12.89 -23.43 -16.51
N ASP A 441 -12.37 -24.24 -17.42
CA ASP A 441 -12.82 -25.62 -17.64
C ASP A 441 -12.64 -26.49 -16.40
N LEU A 442 -11.55 -26.28 -15.65
CA LEU A 442 -11.32 -26.91 -14.35
C LEU A 442 -12.45 -26.58 -13.38
N LEU A 443 -12.80 -25.29 -13.22
CA LEU A 443 -13.89 -24.88 -12.33
C LEU A 443 -15.25 -25.42 -12.78
N VAL A 444 -15.53 -25.41 -14.08
CA VAL A 444 -16.75 -25.99 -14.63
C VAL A 444 -16.83 -27.49 -14.33
N THR A 445 -15.72 -28.22 -14.46
CA THR A 445 -15.64 -29.65 -14.17
C THR A 445 -15.86 -29.93 -12.68
N LEU A 446 -15.24 -29.14 -11.80
CA LEU A 446 -15.42 -29.23 -10.36
C LEU A 446 -16.88 -28.99 -9.96
N GLN A 447 -17.51 -27.92 -10.48
CA GLN A 447 -18.91 -27.63 -10.20
C GLN A 447 -19.84 -28.73 -10.70
N LYS A 448 -19.61 -29.27 -11.91
CA LYS A 448 -20.39 -30.39 -12.45
C LYS A 448 -20.28 -31.65 -11.58
N ARG A 449 -19.10 -31.94 -11.03
CA ARG A 449 -18.87 -33.10 -10.14
C ARG A 449 -19.66 -32.99 -8.84
N GLU A 450 -19.83 -31.78 -8.32
CA GLU A 450 -20.59 -31.54 -7.09
C GLU A 450 -22.12 -31.46 -7.31
N GLY A 451 -22.58 -31.55 -8.56
CA GLY A 451 -23.99 -31.71 -8.91
C GLY A 451 -24.91 -30.60 -8.39
N GLN A 452 -26.07 -30.98 -7.85
CA GLN A 452 -27.14 -30.08 -7.40
C GLN A 452 -26.80 -29.22 -6.16
N LYS A 453 -25.65 -29.43 -5.52
CA LYS A 453 -25.29 -28.71 -4.28
C LYS A 453 -25.27 -27.18 -4.44
N TYR A 454 -25.11 -26.70 -5.68
CA TYR A 454 -25.07 -25.28 -6.02
C TYR A 454 -25.98 -24.94 -7.23
N ALA A 455 -26.97 -25.79 -7.52
CA ALA A 455 -27.95 -25.56 -8.59
C ALA A 455 -28.81 -24.33 -8.29
#